data_AF-A0A7W1A966-F1
#
_entry.id   AF-A0A7W1A966-F1
#
_cell.length_a   1.000
_cell.length_b   1.000
_cell.length_c   1.000
_cell.angle_alpha   90.00
_cell.angle_beta   90.00
_cell.angle_gamma   90.00
#
_symmetry.space_group_name_H-M   'P 1'
#
loop_
_entity.id
_entity.type
_entity.pdbx_description
1 polymer ?
#
loop_
_entity_poly.entity_id
_entity_poly.type
_entity_poly.pdbx_seq_one_letter_code
_entity_poly.pdbx_strand_id
1 'polypeptide(L)'
;ASYSLARDVPAVRVVFCDAVAYDQGYLAPEAIAGKVKIKGRGGTILQPGITLLEQATDFPADGPLLIITDGQCDHVAVHRPHAYVMPAGKRLPFVPRGEVFFIS
;
A
#
# COMPACT_ATOMS: atom_id res chain seq x y z
N ALA A 1 -0.50 17.88 2.00
CA ALA A 1 0.18 17.34 3.19
C ALA A 1 -0.69 17.56 4.42
N SER A 2 -1.77 16.78 4.58
CA SER A 2 -2.78 17.09 5.62
C SER A 2 -3.50 15.88 6.24
N TYR A 3 -3.36 14.66 5.72
CA TYR A 3 -4.03 13.50 6.33
C TYR A 3 -3.11 12.71 7.29
N SER A 4 -1.79 12.77 7.08
CA SER A 4 -0.81 12.05 7.91
C SER A 4 -0.62 12.65 9.31
N LEU A 5 -0.90 13.95 9.49
CA LEU A 5 -0.84 14.63 10.80
C LEU A 5 -2.08 14.38 11.68
N ALA A 6 -3.12 13.70 11.17
CA ALA A 6 -4.44 13.73 11.79
C ALA A 6 -4.72 12.59 12.80
N ARG A 7 -3.77 11.67 13.08
CA ARG A 7 -4.04 10.48 13.92
C ARG A 7 -2.90 9.96 14.81
N ASP A 8 -1.89 10.78 15.14
CA ASP A 8 -0.75 10.33 15.98
C ASP A 8 -0.10 9.03 15.48
N VAL A 9 0.05 8.86 14.16
CA VAL A 9 0.73 7.67 13.59
C VAL A 9 2.24 7.89 13.77
N PRO A 10 2.92 7.15 14.68
CA PRO A 10 4.32 7.44 15.00
C PRO A 10 5.28 7.02 13.88
N ALA A 11 4.90 6.02 13.10
CA ALA A 11 5.65 5.53 11.95
C ALA A 11 4.74 4.74 11.01
N VAL A 12 5.16 4.61 9.75
CA VAL A 12 4.58 3.72 8.76
C VAL A 12 5.62 2.72 8.29
N ARG A 13 5.24 1.46 8.06
CA ARG A 13 6.11 0.49 7.39
C ARG A 13 5.86 0.54 5.90
N VAL A 14 6.91 0.73 5.10
CA VAL A 14 6.78 0.89 3.65
C VAL A 14 7.36 -0.34 2.94
N VAL A 15 6.54 -1.01 2.14
CA VAL A 15 6.94 -2.13 1.29
C VAL A 15 6.74 -1.75 -0.17
N PHE A 16 7.80 -1.86 -0.96
CA PHE A 16 7.76 -1.66 -2.41
C PHE A 16 7.52 -2.99 -3.09
N CYS A 17 6.45 -3.08 -3.88
CA CYS A 17 6.14 -4.24 -4.71
C CYS A 17 6.49 -3.88 -6.15
N ASP A 18 7.65 -4.32 -6.64
CA ASP A 18 8.01 -4.29 -8.06
C ASP A 18 8.23 -5.75 -8.52
N ALA A 19 9.33 -6.08 -9.21
CA ALA A 19 9.69 -7.46 -9.55
C ALA A 19 9.85 -8.37 -8.32
N VAL A 20 10.28 -7.81 -7.19
CA VAL A 20 10.38 -8.49 -5.88
C VAL A 20 9.91 -7.51 -4.80
N ALA A 21 9.17 -8.00 -3.82
CA ALA A 21 8.77 -7.18 -2.68
C ALA A 21 10.00 -6.81 -1.84
N TYR A 22 10.17 -5.52 -1.57
CA TYR A 22 11.27 -4.98 -0.78
C TYR A 22 10.72 -4.13 0.38
N ASP A 23 11.03 -4.55 1.60
CA ASP A 23 10.64 -3.83 2.81
C ASP A 23 11.67 -2.74 3.14
N GLN A 24 11.23 -1.48 3.07
CA GLN A 24 12.03 -0.30 3.40
C GLN A 24 12.09 -0.04 4.91
N GLY A 25 11.30 -0.77 5.71
CA GLY A 25 11.18 -0.63 7.15
C GLY A 25 10.25 0.51 7.56
N TYR A 26 10.33 0.85 8.85
CA TYR A 26 9.55 1.96 9.43
C TYR A 26 10.12 3.32 9.04
N LEU A 27 9.26 4.21 8.59
CA LEU A 27 9.55 5.60 8.22
C LEU A 27 8.60 6.55 8.95
N ALA A 28 9.07 7.77 9.22
CA ALA A 28 8.19 8.86 9.65
C ALA A 28 7.18 9.18 8.53
N PRO A 29 5.89 9.46 8.83
CA PRO A 29 4.88 9.74 7.81
C PRO A 29 5.25 10.88 6.85
N GLU A 30 5.97 11.89 7.33
CA GLU A 30 6.44 13.03 6.54
C GLU A 30 7.50 12.62 5.51
N ALA A 31 8.28 11.57 5.81
CA ALA A 31 9.32 11.06 4.92
C ALA A 31 8.75 10.32 3.69
N ILE A 32 7.45 9.96 3.70
CA ILE A 32 6.76 9.38 2.55
C ILE A 32 6.59 10.44 1.45
N ALA A 33 6.24 11.66 1.85
CA ALA A 33 5.95 12.76 0.93
C ALA A 33 7.19 13.08 0.08
N GLY A 34 7.12 12.75 -1.22
CA GLY A 34 8.18 13.03 -2.20
C GLY A 34 9.14 11.87 -2.48
N LYS A 35 9.16 10.80 -1.67
CA LYS A 35 10.00 9.61 -1.92
C LYS A 35 9.29 8.51 -2.69
N VAL A 36 7.98 8.38 -2.51
CA VAL A 36 7.20 7.34 -3.19
C VAL A 36 6.73 7.88 -4.55
N LYS A 37 7.52 7.61 -5.60
CA LYS A 37 7.04 7.71 -6.99
C LYS A 37 6.53 6.34 -7.41
N ILE A 38 5.24 6.24 -7.70
CA ILE A 38 4.66 5.04 -8.29
C ILE A 38 5.23 4.93 -9.71
N LYS A 39 6.07 3.93 -9.95
CA LYS A 39 6.60 3.60 -11.29
C LYS A 39 6.25 2.16 -11.59
N GLY A 40 5.11 1.94 -12.27
CA GLY A 40 4.77 0.64 -12.82
C GLY A 40 5.21 0.57 -14.29
N ARG A 41 5.86 -0.53 -14.68
CA ARG A 41 6.04 -0.90 -16.11
C ARG A 41 5.03 -1.97 -16.56
N GLY A 42 3.99 -2.20 -15.74
CA GLY A 42 3.01 -3.27 -15.86
C GLY A 42 3.45 -4.56 -15.16
N GLY A 43 2.49 -5.28 -14.57
CA GLY A 43 2.73 -6.61 -13.99
C GLY A 43 3.27 -6.64 -12.56
N THR A 44 3.00 -5.60 -11.76
CA THR A 44 3.41 -5.57 -10.35
C THR A 44 2.74 -6.70 -9.56
N ILE A 45 3.51 -7.46 -8.78
CA ILE A 45 2.98 -8.51 -7.90
C ILE A 45 2.93 -7.97 -6.47
N LEU A 46 1.72 -7.62 -6.02
CA LEU A 46 1.44 -7.02 -4.72
C LEU A 46 1.34 -8.06 -3.60
N GLN A 47 0.83 -9.26 -3.88
CA GLN A 47 0.57 -10.26 -2.84
C GLN A 47 1.79 -10.58 -1.96
N PRO A 48 3.03 -10.73 -2.49
CA PRO A 48 4.20 -10.97 -1.66
C PRO A 48 4.45 -9.89 -0.61
N GLY A 49 4.26 -8.61 -0.95
CA GLY A 49 4.41 -7.51 0.01
C GLY A 49 3.31 -7.49 1.06
N ILE A 50 2.08 -7.83 0.67
CA ILE A 50 0.96 -8.01 1.62
C ILE A 50 1.26 -9.16 2.58
N THR A 51 1.67 -10.31 2.06
CA THR A 51 2.04 -11.49 2.86
C THR A 51 3.19 -11.18 3.83
N LEU A 52 4.19 -10.42 3.40
CA LEU A 52 5.29 -9.97 4.26
C LEU A 52 4.76 -9.19 5.46
N LEU A 53 3.86 -8.23 5.24
CA LEU A 53 3.25 -7.45 6.31
C LEU A 53 2.28 -8.29 7.16
N GLU A 54 1.61 -9.27 6.57
CA GLU A 54 0.72 -10.19 7.29
C GLU A 54 1.47 -11.09 8.26
N GLN A 55 2.71 -11.47 7.92
CA GLN A 55 3.56 -12.36 8.72
C GLN A 55 4.54 -11.62 9.65
N ALA A 56 4.68 -10.30 9.49
CA ALA A 56 5.60 -9.50 10.29
C ALA A 56 5.17 -9.43 11.76
N THR A 57 5.97 -10.02 12.66
CA THR A 57 5.70 -10.06 14.11
C THR A 57 5.87 -8.70 14.79
N ASP A 58 6.62 -7.80 14.17
CA ASP A 58 6.86 -6.42 14.59
C ASP A 58 5.92 -5.42 13.91
N PHE A 59 4.89 -5.89 13.20
CA PHE A 59 3.81 -5.07 12.64
C PHE A 59 2.50 -5.32 13.41
N PRO A 60 1.70 -4.28 13.71
CA PRO A 60 0.43 -4.48 14.43
C PRO A 60 -0.48 -5.46 13.70
N ALA A 61 -1.03 -6.44 14.43
CA ALA A 61 -1.85 -7.50 13.84
C ALA A 61 -3.13 -6.96 13.15
N ASP A 62 -3.68 -5.88 13.69
CA ASP A 62 -4.82 -5.12 13.18
C ASP A 62 -4.42 -3.85 12.43
N GLY A 63 -3.12 -3.63 12.21
CA GLY A 63 -2.59 -2.46 11.51
C GLY A 63 -3.16 -2.37 10.09
N PRO A 64 -3.82 -1.26 9.72
CA PRO A 64 -4.45 -1.16 8.41
C PRO A 64 -3.40 -1.04 7.29
N LEU A 65 -3.71 -1.58 6.11
CA LEU A 65 -2.89 -1.42 4.91
C LEU A 65 -3.44 -0.35 3.98
N LEU A 66 -2.55 0.50 3.47
CA LEU A 66 -2.84 1.39 2.36
C LEU A 66 -2.12 0.89 1.11
N ILE A 67 -2.87 0.36 0.15
CA ILE A 67 -2.33 -0.23 -1.07
C ILE A 67 -2.39 0.80 -2.19
N ILE A 68 -1.23 1.21 -2.69
CA ILE A 68 -1.13 2.22 -3.74
C ILE A 68 -0.77 1.53 -5.06
N THR A 69 -1.63 1.64 -6.07
CA THR A 69 -1.47 0.93 -7.35
C THR A 69 -2.13 1.70 -8.50
N ASP A 70 -1.65 1.50 -9.72
CA ASP A 70 -2.28 2.01 -10.95
C ASP A 70 -3.33 1.05 -11.54
N GLY A 71 -3.58 -0.07 -10.85
CA GLY A 71 -4.52 -1.12 -11.25
C GLY A 71 -3.89 -2.22 -12.10
N GLN A 72 -2.61 -2.11 -12.47
CA GLN A 72 -1.90 -3.18 -13.20
C GLN A 72 -1.17 -4.12 -12.23
N CYS A 73 -1.95 -4.89 -11.46
CA CYS A 73 -1.44 -5.83 -10.46
C CYS A 73 -2.04 -7.24 -10.56
N ASP A 74 -1.50 -8.16 -9.79
CA ASP A 74 -2.10 -9.47 -9.49
C ASP A 74 -3.43 -9.34 -8.71
N HIS A 75 -4.19 -10.44 -8.66
CA HIS A 75 -5.29 -10.56 -7.70
C HIS A 75 -4.72 -10.72 -6.30
N VAL A 76 -5.17 -9.88 -5.37
CA VAL A 76 -4.70 -9.92 -3.99
C VAL A 76 -5.79 -10.36 -3.03
N ALA A 77 -5.37 -11.10 -2.00
CA ALA A 77 -6.14 -11.39 -0.81
C ALA A 77 -5.51 -10.64 0.36
N VAL A 78 -6.33 -9.81 1.02
CA VAL A 78 -5.94 -9.03 2.19
C VAL A 78 -6.89 -9.38 3.33
N HIS A 79 -6.33 -9.85 4.46
CA HIS A 79 -7.10 -10.40 5.58
C HIS A 79 -7.26 -9.43 6.76
N ARG A 80 -6.82 -8.18 6.59
CA ARG A 80 -6.84 -7.11 7.60
C ARG A 80 -7.53 -5.86 7.06
N PRO A 81 -7.87 -4.86 7.89
CA PRO A 81 -8.40 -3.59 7.40
C PRO A 81 -7.49 -2.99 6.33
N HIS A 82 -8.07 -2.55 5.20
CA HIS A 82 -7.29 -1.99 4.12
C HIS A 82 -8.11 -1.05 3.23
N ALA A 83 -7.39 -0.22 2.49
CA ALA A 83 -7.93 0.60 1.43
C ALA A 83 -6.94 0.67 0.25
N TYR A 84 -7.48 0.99 -0.92
CA TYR A 84 -6.71 1.20 -2.15
C TYR A 84 -6.67 2.69 -2.50
N VAL A 85 -5.52 3.16 -2.98
CA VAL A 85 -5.37 4.48 -3.61
C VAL A 85 -4.93 4.29 -5.05
N MET A 86 -5.68 4.87 -5.98
CA MET A 86 -5.48 4.67 -7.41
C MET A 86 -5.64 5.97 -8.22
N PRO A 87 -4.99 6.09 -9.39
CA PRO A 87 -5.29 7.17 -10.32
C PRO A 87 -6.75 7.11 -10.80
N ALA A 88 -7.38 8.27 -10.96
CA ALA A 88 -8.72 8.37 -11.52
C ALA A 88 -8.83 7.70 -12.90
N GLY A 89 -9.93 7.00 -13.15
CA GLY A 89 -10.18 6.28 -14.41
C GLY A 89 -9.50 4.91 -14.53
N LYS A 90 -8.64 4.52 -13.57
CA LYS A 90 -8.10 3.17 -13.46
C LYS A 90 -9.04 2.26 -12.68
N ARG A 91 -8.86 0.94 -12.85
CA ARG A 91 -9.65 -0.10 -12.17
C ARG A 91 -8.75 -1.24 -11.75
N LEU A 92 -9.10 -1.90 -10.64
CA LEU A 92 -8.47 -3.15 -10.24
C LEU A 92 -8.94 -4.30 -11.16
N PRO A 93 -8.12 -5.34 -11.36
CA PRO A 93 -8.51 -6.51 -12.14
C PRO A 93 -9.50 -7.42 -11.39
N PHE A 94 -9.86 -7.07 -10.16
CA PHE A 94 -10.79 -7.78 -9.28
C PHE A 94 -11.75 -6.81 -8.59
N VAL A 95 -12.82 -7.34 -8.00
CA VAL A 95 -13.72 -6.57 -7.13
C VAL A 95 -13.00 -6.29 -5.80
N PRO A 96 -12.72 -5.03 -5.46
CA PRO A 96 -12.02 -4.70 -4.22
C PRO A 96 -12.86 -5.07 -3.00
N ARG A 97 -12.17 -5.55 -1.96
CA ARG A 97 -12.69 -5.52 -0.59
C ARG A 97 -12.11 -4.26 0.06
N GLY A 98 -12.87 -3.57 0.89
CA GLY A 98 -12.43 -2.30 1.48
C GLY A 98 -12.62 -1.08 0.57
N GLU A 99 -12.20 0.08 1.06
CA GLU A 99 -12.42 1.36 0.39
C GLU A 99 -11.46 1.58 -0.78
N VAL A 100 -11.92 2.27 -1.82
CA VAL A 100 -11.09 2.69 -2.96
C VAL A 100 -11.16 4.20 -3.07
N PHE A 101 -10.00 4.83 -2.97
CA PHE A 101 -9.83 6.26 -3.12
C PHE A 101 -9.15 6.56 -4.46
N PHE A 102 -9.68 7.55 -5.17
CA PHE A 102 -9.11 8.01 -6.43
C PHE A 102 -8.39 9.34 -6.26
N ILE A 103 -7.20 9.44 -6.84
CA ILE A 103 -6.42 10.68 -6.90
C ILE A 103 -6.33 11.16 -8.35
N SER A 104 -6.43 12.47 -8.53
CA SER A 104 -6.35 13.19 -9.81
C SER A 104 -4.91 13.50 -10.20
#